data_AF-A0AAX4PEI7-F1
#
_entry.id   AF-A0AAX4PEI7-F1
#
_cell.length_a   1.000
_cell.length_b   1.000
_cell.length_c   1.000
_cell.angle_alpha   90.00
_cell.angle_beta   90.00
_cell.angle_gamma   90.00
#
_symmetry.space_group_name_H-M   'P 1'
#
loop_
_entity.id
_entity.type
_entity.pdbx_description
1 polymer ?
#
loop_
_entity_poly.entity_id
_entity_poly.type
_entity_poly.pdbx_seq_one_letter_code
_entity_poly.pdbx_strand_id
1 'polypeptide(L)'
;MSMAQASSTPSGAQGSGGLASGEFDRDQFTRELSLLALRVPLCKIGMVRSTLERQRLLLNLPRVKTIVSDPGGSTGEKLVLLAEGCGYGGGAEDTPEALREIISKHGLPEPVPYTHVLGDEYLTADQVLASLLPRDVVCDIPSSFETVGHIAHLNLRDEQLPYKRLIGRVIMDKNDRIRTVVNKTAKIENEFRVFQWK
;
A
#
# COMPACT_ATOMS: atom_id res chain seq x y z
N MET A 1 -9.27 37.37 33.86
CA MET A 1 -9.60 37.72 32.46
C MET A 1 -8.33 37.49 31.66
N SER A 2 -7.99 36.26 31.30
CA SER A 2 -8.53 35.42 30.23
C SER A 2 -8.14 35.90 28.83
N MET A 3 -7.29 35.06 28.20
CA MET A 3 -7.13 34.79 26.76
C MET A 3 -6.44 35.85 25.89
N ALA A 4 -5.17 35.58 25.57
CA ALA A 4 -4.58 35.93 24.27
C ALA A 4 -4.10 34.63 23.61
N GLN A 5 -4.78 34.25 22.52
CA GLN A 5 -4.41 33.14 21.65
C GLN A 5 -3.21 33.56 20.78
N ALA A 6 -2.21 32.68 20.68
CA ALA A 6 -1.20 32.73 19.63
C ALA A 6 -1.05 31.31 19.08
N SER A 7 -1.83 31.00 18.05
CA SER A 7 -1.62 29.83 17.20
C SER A 7 -0.57 30.17 16.14
N SER A 8 0.68 29.81 16.41
CA SER A 8 1.75 29.82 15.42
C SER A 8 1.74 28.51 14.64
N THR A 9 1.17 28.55 13.44
CA THR A 9 1.34 27.56 12.38
C THR A 9 2.81 27.56 11.92
N PRO A 10 3.51 26.42 11.84
CA PRO A 10 4.67 26.30 10.96
C PRO A 10 4.13 25.95 9.56
N SER A 11 4.18 26.90 8.63
CA SER A 11 5.34 27.19 7.78
C SER A 11 5.55 26.08 6.76
N GLY A 12 5.13 26.38 5.53
CA GLY A 12 5.38 25.57 4.36
C GLY A 12 6.87 25.29 4.20
N ALA A 13 7.19 24.04 3.88
CA ALA A 13 8.43 23.70 3.23
C ALA A 13 8.14 23.59 1.73
N GLN A 14 8.52 24.63 1.00
CA GLN A 14 8.85 24.48 -0.41
C GLN A 14 10.06 23.55 -0.49
N GLY A 15 9.90 22.45 -1.23
CA GLY A 15 11.00 21.60 -1.70
C GLY A 15 11.10 21.71 -3.21
N SER A 16 11.69 22.79 -3.70
CA SER A 16 12.29 22.83 -5.03
C SER A 16 13.49 21.87 -5.04
N GLY A 17 13.39 20.74 -5.73
CA GLY A 17 14.47 19.76 -5.84
C GLY A 17 14.37 19.01 -7.16
N GLY A 18 15.38 19.19 -8.02
CA GLY A 18 15.36 18.74 -9.40
C GLY A 18 15.22 17.22 -9.59
N LEU A 19 14.46 16.85 -10.62
CA LEU A 19 14.31 15.50 -11.19
C LEU A 19 15.61 14.95 -11.84
N ALA A 20 16.77 15.19 -11.23
CA ALA A 20 18.07 14.71 -11.71
C ALA A 20 18.55 13.43 -10.99
N SER A 21 18.10 13.20 -9.76
CA SER A 21 18.37 11.98 -9.01
C SER A 21 17.15 11.07 -9.14
N GLY A 22 17.30 9.87 -9.69
CA GLY A 22 16.21 8.87 -9.79
C GLY A 22 15.82 8.27 -8.43
N GLU A 23 15.92 9.05 -7.37
CA GLU A 23 15.60 8.71 -5.99
C GLU A 23 14.21 9.25 -5.69
N PHE A 24 13.39 8.44 -5.03
CA PHE A 24 12.09 8.84 -4.51
C PHE A 24 12.08 8.57 -3.02
N ASP A 25 11.51 9.49 -2.26
CA ASP A 25 11.39 9.35 -0.81
C ASP A 25 10.30 8.31 -0.51
N ARG A 26 10.68 7.18 0.07
CA ARG A 26 9.70 6.14 0.45
C ARG A 26 8.72 6.62 1.52
N ASP A 27 9.17 7.55 2.36
CA ASP A 27 8.37 8.09 3.45
C ASP A 27 7.16 8.91 2.95
N GLN A 28 7.21 9.43 1.72
CA GLN A 28 6.07 10.12 1.11
C GLN A 28 4.84 9.20 0.91
N PHE A 29 5.05 7.89 0.97
CA PHE A 29 4.02 6.87 0.83
C PHE A 29 3.54 6.30 2.17
N THR A 30 4.14 6.73 3.29
CA THR A 30 3.73 6.31 4.63
C THR A 30 2.31 6.82 4.90
N ARG A 31 1.39 5.91 5.19
CA ARG A 31 0.00 6.23 5.54
C ARG A 31 -0.39 5.54 6.83
N GLU A 32 -1.00 6.28 7.72
CA GLU A 32 -1.52 5.75 8.98
C GLU A 32 -2.99 5.39 8.82
N LEU A 33 -3.32 4.13 9.11
CA LEU A 33 -4.70 3.64 9.16
C LEU A 33 -5.16 3.53 10.60
N SER A 34 -6.16 4.32 10.93
CA SER A 34 -6.82 4.31 12.22
C SER A 34 -7.90 3.22 12.23
N LEU A 35 -7.57 2.06 12.80
CA LEU A 35 -8.41 0.86 12.78
C LEU A 35 -8.89 0.49 14.18
N LEU A 36 -9.85 -0.43 14.24
CA LEU A 36 -10.16 -1.18 15.45
C LEU A 36 -9.52 -2.57 15.38
N ALA A 37 -9.06 -3.08 16.51
CA ALA A 37 -8.51 -4.42 16.63
C ALA A 37 -9.25 -5.19 17.72
N LEU A 38 -9.63 -6.43 17.41
CA LEU A 38 -10.28 -7.32 18.37
C LEU A 38 -9.23 -8.21 19.04
N ARG A 39 -9.16 -8.21 20.37
CA ARG A 39 -8.34 -9.17 21.11
C ARG A 39 -9.03 -10.53 21.10
N VAL A 40 -8.36 -11.53 20.54
CA VAL A 40 -8.90 -12.89 20.41
C VAL A 40 -7.89 -13.89 20.97
N PRO A 41 -8.29 -14.79 21.88
CA PRO A 41 -7.42 -15.86 22.34
C PRO A 41 -7.13 -16.85 21.20
N LEU A 42 -5.92 -17.43 21.19
CA LEU A 42 -5.46 -18.35 20.14
C LEU A 42 -6.44 -19.51 19.85
N CYS A 43 -7.14 -20.01 20.87
CA CYS A 43 -8.11 -21.09 20.73
C CYS A 43 -9.32 -20.71 19.86
N LYS A 44 -9.69 -19.43 19.78
CA LYS A 44 -10.89 -18.94 19.09
C LYS A 44 -10.58 -18.22 17.78
N ILE A 45 -9.30 -18.02 17.44
CA ILE A 45 -8.89 -17.18 16.30
C ILE A 45 -9.43 -17.66 14.96
N GLY A 46 -9.44 -18.97 14.71
CA GLY A 46 -9.93 -19.53 13.45
C GLY A 46 -11.43 -19.30 13.26
N MET A 47 -12.22 -19.49 14.32
CA MET A 47 -13.66 -19.28 14.30
C MET A 47 -14.00 -17.81 14.12
N VAL A 48 -13.37 -16.94 14.92
CA VAL A 48 -13.62 -15.50 14.86
C VAL A 48 -13.20 -14.93 13.51
N ARG A 49 -12.06 -15.35 12.97
CA ARG A 49 -11.62 -14.98 11.62
C ARG A 49 -12.66 -15.37 10.57
N SER A 50 -13.16 -16.60 10.61
CA SER A 50 -14.14 -17.11 9.62
C SER A 50 -15.46 -16.33 9.67
N THR A 51 -15.89 -15.97 10.88
CA THR A 51 -17.12 -15.17 11.09
C THR A 51 -16.93 -13.73 10.62
N LEU A 52 -15.81 -13.09 10.96
CA LEU A 52 -15.47 -11.73 10.54
C LEU A 52 -15.31 -11.63 9.01
N GLU A 53 -14.72 -12.64 8.39
CA GLU A 53 -14.57 -12.74 6.94
C GLU A 53 -15.94 -12.84 6.25
N ARG A 54 -16.84 -13.68 6.77
CA ARG A 54 -18.22 -13.79 6.26
C ARG A 54 -19.01 -12.49 6.36
N GLN A 55 -18.80 -11.75 7.44
CA GLN A 55 -19.45 -10.46 7.69
C GLN A 55 -18.73 -9.28 7.02
N ARG A 56 -17.62 -9.52 6.29
CA ARG A 56 -16.76 -8.48 5.67
C ARG A 56 -16.24 -7.43 6.66
N LEU A 57 -16.08 -7.82 7.92
CA LEU A 57 -15.57 -6.98 9.00
C LEU A 57 -14.06 -7.11 9.20
N LEU A 58 -13.43 -8.04 8.48
CA LEU A 58 -11.99 -8.26 8.51
C LEU A 58 -11.29 -7.28 7.56
N LEU A 59 -10.15 -6.73 7.98
CA LEU A 59 -9.35 -5.83 7.14
C LEU A 59 -8.95 -6.52 5.83
N ASN A 60 -9.51 -6.07 4.70
CA ASN A 60 -9.23 -6.66 3.40
C ASN A 60 -8.21 -5.82 2.64
N LEU A 61 -6.96 -5.93 3.08
CA LEU A 61 -5.84 -5.19 2.50
C LEU A 61 -4.78 -6.17 1.94
N PRO A 62 -4.59 -6.28 0.59
CA PRO A 62 -3.54 -7.11 0.01
C PRO A 62 -2.14 -6.81 0.55
N ARG A 63 -1.51 -7.80 1.20
CA ARG A 63 -0.17 -7.72 1.85
C ARG A 63 -0.17 -7.17 3.28
N VAL A 64 -1.31 -6.77 3.85
CA VAL A 64 -1.39 -6.48 5.29
C VAL A 64 -1.72 -7.75 6.05
N LYS A 65 -0.97 -8.00 7.12
CA LYS A 65 -1.31 -9.04 8.08
C LYS A 65 -2.50 -8.56 8.91
N THR A 66 -3.62 -9.25 8.75
CA THR A 66 -4.85 -8.96 9.50
C THR A 66 -4.79 -9.45 10.94
N ILE A 67 -3.81 -10.28 11.27
CA ILE A 67 -3.58 -10.81 12.61
C ILE A 67 -2.21 -10.34 13.07
N VAL A 68 -2.19 -9.55 14.15
CA VAL A 68 -1.00 -8.95 14.74
C VAL A 68 -0.87 -9.43 16.19
N SER A 69 0.36 -9.55 16.68
CA SER A 69 0.61 -9.84 18.10
C SER A 69 0.50 -8.53 18.88
N ASP A 70 -0.25 -8.51 19.99
CA ASP A 70 -0.31 -7.34 20.87
C ASP A 70 1.02 -7.19 21.62
N PRO A 71 1.77 -6.08 21.50
CA PRO A 71 2.96 -5.86 22.31
C PRO A 71 2.66 -5.71 23.81
N GLY A 72 1.40 -5.47 24.20
CA GLY A 72 0.96 -5.37 25.60
C GLY A 72 0.18 -6.58 26.14
N GLY A 73 -0.03 -7.62 25.32
CA GLY A 73 -0.86 -8.78 25.69
C GLY A 73 -0.04 -9.95 26.25
N SER A 74 -0.62 -10.71 27.18
CA SER A 74 -0.12 -12.04 27.55
C SER A 74 0.09 -12.89 26.30
N THR A 75 1.17 -13.67 26.25
CA THR A 75 1.69 -14.47 25.11
C THR A 75 0.68 -15.43 24.42
N GLY A 76 -0.59 -15.45 24.84
CA GLY A 76 -1.68 -16.29 24.33
C GLY A 76 -2.80 -15.57 23.57
N GLU A 77 -2.73 -14.25 23.37
CA GLU A 77 -3.76 -13.47 22.66
C GLU A 77 -3.23 -12.81 21.39
N LYS A 78 -4.08 -12.68 20.37
CA LYS A 78 -3.74 -12.00 19.11
C LYS A 78 -4.77 -10.93 18.81
N LEU A 79 -4.32 -9.86 18.17
CA LEU A 79 -5.15 -8.78 17.66
C LEU A 79 -5.59 -9.11 16.24
N VAL A 80 -6.89 -9.07 15.99
CA VAL A 80 -7.47 -9.18 14.65
C VAL A 80 -7.88 -7.78 14.21
N LEU A 81 -7.24 -7.27 13.15
CA LEU A 81 -7.54 -5.96 12.57
C LEU A 81 -8.89 -6.00 11.85
N LEU A 82 -9.75 -5.06 12.21
CA LEU A 82 -11.08 -4.88 11.63
C LEU A 82 -11.01 -3.93 10.43
N ALA A 83 -12.04 -3.97 9.59
CA ALA A 83 -12.17 -3.10 8.43
C ALA A 83 -12.25 -1.61 8.84
N GLU A 84 -11.76 -0.71 7.97
CA GLU A 84 -11.73 0.75 8.18
C GLU A 84 -13.11 1.37 8.47
N GLY A 85 -14.20 0.69 8.09
CA GLY A 85 -15.58 1.14 8.33
C GLY A 85 -16.18 0.73 9.68
N CYS A 86 -15.38 0.23 10.65
CA CYS A 86 -15.89 -0.19 11.96
C CYS A 86 -15.92 0.93 13.02
N GLY A 87 -15.63 2.16 12.63
CA GLY A 87 -15.64 3.34 13.49
C GLY A 87 -14.39 3.47 14.35
N TYR A 88 -13.51 4.40 13.98
CA TYR A 88 -12.40 4.81 14.84
C TYR A 88 -12.87 5.94 15.77
N GLY A 89 -12.83 5.73 17.09
CA GLY A 89 -13.11 6.81 18.06
C GLY A 89 -14.39 6.67 18.90
N GLY A 90 -15.00 5.48 18.99
CA GLY A 90 -15.91 5.18 20.11
C GLY A 90 -17.33 5.73 20.01
N GLY A 91 -17.85 5.92 18.80
CA GLY A 91 -19.29 6.05 18.60
C GLY A 91 -19.96 4.68 18.66
N ALA A 92 -20.82 4.43 19.64
CA ALA A 92 -21.64 3.23 19.72
C ALA A 92 -22.59 3.05 18.50
N GLU A 93 -22.70 4.01 17.60
CA GLU A 93 -23.52 3.89 16.39
C GLU A 93 -22.70 3.53 15.14
N ASP A 94 -21.37 3.71 15.20
CA ASP A 94 -20.48 3.48 14.06
C ASP A 94 -19.92 2.04 14.03
N THR A 95 -19.98 1.35 15.18
CA THR A 95 -19.60 -0.05 15.25
C THR A 95 -20.72 -0.92 14.64
N PRO A 96 -20.43 -1.72 13.59
CA PRO A 96 -21.45 -2.53 12.94
C PRO A 96 -22.08 -3.52 13.93
N GLU A 97 -23.41 -3.66 13.89
CA GLU A 97 -24.17 -4.57 14.75
C GLU A 97 -23.64 -6.00 14.71
N ALA A 98 -23.20 -6.43 13.52
CA ALA A 98 -22.56 -7.71 13.31
C ALA A 98 -21.31 -7.91 14.19
N LEU A 99 -20.52 -6.86 14.45
CA LEU A 99 -19.37 -6.95 15.36
C LEU A 99 -19.82 -7.16 16.80
N ARG A 100 -20.86 -6.44 17.25
CA ARG A 100 -21.42 -6.59 18.60
C ARG A 100 -22.00 -7.96 18.86
N GLU A 101 -22.66 -8.53 17.85
CA GLU A 101 -23.18 -9.89 17.92
C GLU A 101 -22.03 -10.89 18.09
N ILE A 102 -20.94 -10.74 17.34
CA ILE A 102 -19.76 -11.60 17.43
C ILE A 102 -19.12 -11.51 18.82
N ILE A 103 -18.97 -10.29 19.35
CA ILE A 103 -18.41 -10.04 20.69
C ILE A 103 -19.27 -10.74 21.76
N SER A 104 -20.58 -10.53 21.73
CA SER A 104 -21.53 -11.12 22.69
C SER A 104 -21.58 -12.65 22.59
N LYS A 105 -21.62 -13.17 21.36
CA LYS A 105 -21.72 -14.61 21.08
C LYS A 105 -20.47 -15.38 21.48
N HIS A 106 -19.30 -14.78 21.32
CA HIS A 106 -18.02 -15.44 21.58
C HIS A 106 -17.37 -15.08 22.92
N GLY A 107 -17.96 -14.13 23.66
CA GLY A 107 -17.44 -13.61 24.93
C GLY A 107 -16.06 -12.99 24.74
N LEU A 108 -15.92 -12.14 23.74
CA LEU A 108 -14.66 -11.45 23.41
C LEU A 108 -14.60 -10.10 24.13
N PRO A 109 -13.39 -9.58 24.42
CA PRO A 109 -13.22 -8.22 24.91
C PRO A 109 -13.65 -7.18 23.87
N GLU A 110 -13.87 -5.94 24.34
CA GLU A 110 -14.20 -4.81 23.47
C GLU A 110 -13.07 -4.53 22.45
N PRO A 111 -13.42 -4.02 21.25
CA PRO A 111 -12.43 -3.65 20.25
C PRO A 111 -11.55 -2.52 20.75
N VAL A 112 -10.24 -2.69 20.58
CA VAL A 112 -9.21 -1.73 21.00
C VAL A 112 -8.83 -0.87 19.79
N PRO A 113 -8.69 0.47 19.92
CA PRO A 113 -8.17 1.29 18.85
C PRO A 113 -6.74 0.89 18.53
N TYR A 114 -6.45 0.68 17.25
CA TYR A 114 -5.15 0.27 16.74
C TYR A 114 -4.78 1.07 15.50
N THR A 115 -3.65 1.78 15.56
CA THR A 115 -3.11 2.49 14.40
C THR A 115 -2.14 1.58 13.66
N HIS A 116 -2.45 1.29 12.40
CA HIS A 116 -1.57 0.53 11.52
C HIS A 116 -0.85 1.46 10.55
N VAL A 117 0.48 1.51 10.62
CA VAL A 117 1.29 2.29 9.68
C VAL A 117 1.56 1.44 8.44
N LEU A 118 1.02 1.88 7.30
CA LEU A 118 1.31 1.32 5.98
C LEU A 118 2.48 2.07 5.35
N GLY A 119 3.56 1.36 5.05
CA GLY A 119 4.68 1.90 4.26
C GLY A 119 4.49 1.72 2.76
N ASP A 120 5.53 2.07 2.00
CA ASP A 120 5.55 1.92 0.55
C ASP A 120 5.37 0.45 0.11
N GLU A 121 5.76 -0.52 0.94
CA GLU A 121 5.69 -1.97 0.72
C GLU A 121 4.32 -2.46 0.24
N TYR A 122 3.28 -1.74 0.65
CA TYR A 122 1.90 -2.04 0.36
C TYR A 122 1.44 -1.55 -1.02
N LEU A 123 2.13 -0.55 -1.57
CA LEU A 123 1.83 0.00 -2.89
C LEU A 123 2.41 -0.86 -4.01
N THR A 124 1.65 -1.02 -5.08
CA THR A 124 2.16 -1.63 -6.31
C THR A 124 3.12 -0.68 -7.02
N ALA A 125 3.99 -1.21 -7.90
CA ALA A 125 4.86 -0.38 -8.73
C ALA A 125 4.06 0.66 -9.52
N ASP A 126 2.88 0.26 -10.04
CA ASP A 126 1.96 1.16 -10.73
C ASP A 126 1.47 2.30 -9.84
N GLN A 127 1.03 2.02 -8.61
CA GLN A 127 0.57 3.06 -7.68
C GLN A 127 1.68 4.01 -7.27
N VAL A 128 2.89 3.50 -7.02
CA VAL A 128 4.06 4.33 -6.72
C VAL A 128 4.39 5.23 -7.92
N LEU A 129 4.41 4.68 -9.14
CA LEU A 129 4.65 5.47 -10.35
C LEU A 129 3.53 6.49 -10.62
N ALA A 130 2.27 6.14 -10.35
CA ALA A 130 1.12 7.04 -10.50
C ALA A 130 1.20 8.30 -9.62
N SER A 131 1.90 8.20 -8.49
CA SER A 131 2.13 9.29 -7.55
C SER A 131 3.40 10.09 -7.84
N LEU A 132 4.40 9.48 -8.49
CA LEU A 132 5.67 10.14 -8.82
C LEU A 132 5.67 10.79 -10.21
N LEU A 133 4.97 10.19 -11.17
CA LEU A 133 4.94 10.68 -12.54
C LEU A 133 3.88 11.79 -12.68
N PRO A 134 4.24 12.95 -13.26
CA PRO A 134 3.28 14.02 -13.48
C PRO A 134 2.24 13.58 -14.51
N ARG A 135 0.97 13.53 -14.10
CA ARG A 135 -0.16 13.09 -14.93
C ARG A 135 -0.41 14.00 -16.13
N ASP A 136 0.06 15.24 -16.07
CA ASP A 136 0.00 16.21 -17.17
C ASP A 136 0.97 15.89 -18.32
N VAL A 137 2.00 15.07 -18.07
CA VAL A 137 3.04 14.73 -19.06
C VAL A 137 3.04 13.24 -19.39
N VAL A 138 2.68 12.38 -18.45
CA VAL A 138 2.61 10.92 -18.64
C VAL A 138 1.18 10.45 -18.45
N CYS A 139 0.48 10.24 -19.55
CA CYS A 139 -0.92 9.78 -19.55
C CYS A 139 -1.09 8.29 -19.19
N ASP A 140 -0.07 7.48 -19.45
CA ASP A 140 -0.11 6.01 -19.35
C ASP A 140 1.06 5.54 -18.48
N ILE A 141 0.78 4.76 -17.44
CA ILE A 141 1.82 4.24 -16.54
C ILE A 141 2.32 2.92 -17.13
N PRO A 142 3.66 2.69 -17.19
CA PRO A 142 4.18 1.41 -17.67
C PRO A 142 3.95 0.33 -16.62
N SER A 143 2.76 -0.28 -16.63
CA SER A 143 2.35 -1.31 -15.65
C SER A 143 2.75 -2.72 -16.07
N SER A 144 3.18 -2.93 -17.33
CA SER A 144 3.51 -4.24 -17.91
C SER A 144 4.95 -4.30 -18.42
N PHE A 145 5.67 -5.36 -18.06
CA PHE A 145 7.03 -5.65 -18.52
C PHE A 145 7.24 -7.15 -18.73
N GLU A 146 8.12 -7.49 -19.66
CA GLU A 146 8.53 -8.88 -19.88
C GLU A 146 9.71 -9.21 -18.96
N THR A 147 9.67 -10.37 -18.31
CA THR A 147 10.77 -10.81 -17.44
C THR A 147 11.55 -11.94 -18.12
N VAL A 148 12.87 -11.78 -18.23
CA VAL A 148 13.80 -12.82 -18.66
C VAL A 148 14.85 -13.01 -17.56
N GLY A 149 14.66 -14.04 -16.75
CA GLY A 149 15.51 -14.27 -15.57
C GLY A 149 15.39 -13.12 -14.56
N HIS A 150 16.47 -12.35 -14.40
CA HIS A 150 16.55 -11.19 -13.49
C HIS A 150 16.48 -9.84 -14.24
N ILE A 151 16.15 -9.87 -15.53
CA ILE A 151 16.07 -8.70 -16.40
C ILE A 151 14.60 -8.41 -16.73
N ALA A 152 14.17 -7.17 -16.52
CA ALA A 152 12.87 -6.67 -16.96
C ALA A 152 13.03 -5.83 -18.24
N HIS A 153 12.32 -6.20 -19.29
CA HIS A 153 12.20 -5.43 -20.53
C HIS A 153 10.95 -4.56 -20.48
N LEU A 154 11.15 -3.24 -20.49
CA LEU A 154 10.09 -2.24 -20.58
C LEU A 154 9.96 -1.70 -21.99
N ASN A 155 8.73 -1.39 -22.40
CA ASN A 155 8.47 -0.61 -23.60
C ASN A 155 8.06 0.81 -23.17
N LEU A 156 9.02 1.70 -23.00
CA LEU A 156 8.74 3.07 -22.61
C LEU A 156 8.37 3.93 -23.82
N ARG A 157 7.34 4.75 -23.68
CA ARG A 157 6.97 5.80 -24.66
C ARG A 157 7.93 6.99 -24.58
N ASP A 158 7.98 7.82 -25.61
CA ASP A 158 8.86 9.01 -25.66
C ASP A 158 8.65 9.94 -24.45
N GLU A 159 7.39 10.12 -24.02
CA GLU A 159 6.98 10.92 -22.86
C GLU A 159 7.52 10.37 -21.53
N GLN A 160 7.78 9.05 -21.45
CA GLN A 160 8.28 8.36 -20.27
C GLN A 160 9.82 8.26 -20.24
N LEU A 161 10.50 8.48 -21.38
CA LEU A 161 11.96 8.41 -21.48
C LEU A 161 12.70 9.33 -20.50
N PRO A 162 12.24 10.56 -20.21
CA PRO A 162 12.86 11.41 -19.18
C PRO A 162 12.85 10.75 -17.80
N TYR A 163 11.82 9.96 -17.50
CA TYR A 163 11.59 9.29 -16.21
C TYR A 163 12.08 7.84 -16.18
N LYS A 164 12.76 7.36 -17.24
CA LYS A 164 13.20 5.95 -17.37
C LYS A 164 13.99 5.42 -16.16
N ARG A 165 14.81 6.27 -15.53
CA ARG A 165 15.62 5.91 -14.36
C ARG A 165 14.74 5.70 -13.13
N LEU A 166 13.79 6.61 -12.90
CA LEU A 166 12.82 6.53 -11.82
C LEU A 166 11.93 5.28 -11.99
N ILE A 167 11.39 5.07 -13.19
CA ILE A 167 10.59 3.89 -13.53
C ILE A 167 11.36 2.59 -13.28
N GLY A 168 12.59 2.51 -13.80
CA GLY A 168 13.44 1.34 -13.59
C GLY A 168 13.75 1.10 -12.11
N ARG A 169 13.98 2.17 -11.32
CA ARG A 169 14.24 2.04 -9.89
C ARG A 169 13.03 1.49 -9.15
N VAL A 170 11.84 2.04 -9.35
CA VAL A 170 10.61 1.55 -8.72
C VAL A 170 10.35 0.09 -9.06
N ILE A 171 10.58 -0.33 -10.31
CA ILE A 171 10.35 -1.73 -10.72
C ILE A 171 11.34 -2.69 -10.05
N MET A 172 12.63 -2.31 -9.95
CA MET A 172 13.62 -3.10 -9.21
C MET A 172 13.28 -3.17 -7.72
N ASP A 173 12.83 -2.05 -7.14
CA ASP A 173 12.50 -1.94 -5.73
C ASP A 173 11.31 -2.81 -5.34
N LYS A 174 10.29 -2.88 -6.21
CA LYS A 174 9.08 -3.68 -5.99
C LYS A 174 9.22 -5.15 -6.37
N ASN A 175 10.30 -5.54 -7.03
CA ASN A 175 10.51 -6.91 -7.48
C ASN A 175 11.93 -7.38 -7.13
N ASP A 176 12.08 -8.06 -5.99
CA ASP A 176 13.38 -8.58 -5.50
C ASP A 176 14.12 -9.49 -6.49
N ARG A 177 13.39 -10.08 -7.45
CA ARG A 177 13.94 -10.95 -8.49
C ARG A 177 14.60 -10.18 -9.63
N ILE A 178 14.21 -8.93 -9.86
CA ILE A 178 14.70 -8.10 -10.96
C ILE A 178 15.91 -7.31 -10.47
N ARG A 179 17.04 -7.49 -11.14
CA ARG A 179 18.30 -6.76 -10.86
C ARG A 179 18.63 -5.73 -11.92
N THR A 180 18.08 -5.91 -13.11
CA THR A 180 18.37 -5.05 -14.27
C THR A 180 17.08 -4.72 -14.99
N VAL A 181 16.89 -3.45 -15.31
CA VAL A 181 15.76 -2.98 -16.13
C VAL A 181 16.31 -2.36 -17.40
N VAL A 182 15.78 -2.77 -18.54
CA VAL A 182 16.19 -2.28 -19.85
C VAL A 182 14.97 -1.75 -20.60
N ASN A 183 15.17 -0.66 -21.33
CA ASN A 183 14.15 -0.13 -22.22
C ASN A 183 14.33 -0.74 -23.62
N LYS A 184 13.27 -1.34 -24.15
CA LYS A 184 13.22 -1.88 -25.51
C LYS A 184 12.81 -0.75 -26.45
N THR A 185 13.78 -0.24 -27.19
CA THR A 185 13.60 0.86 -28.17
C THR A 185 13.26 0.37 -29.57
N ALA A 186 13.09 -0.94 -29.77
CA ALA A 186 12.93 -1.52 -31.10
C ALA A 186 11.51 -1.32 -31.66
N LYS A 187 11.33 -0.26 -32.46
CA LYS A 187 10.36 -0.32 -33.57
C LYS A 187 10.88 -1.37 -34.55
N ILE A 188 10.22 -2.51 -34.65
CA ILE A 188 10.43 -3.41 -35.78
C ILE A 188 9.67 -2.76 -36.95
N GLU A 189 10.34 -1.89 -37.70
CA GLU A 189 9.90 -1.53 -39.05
C GLU A 189 10.20 -2.72 -39.97
N ASN A 190 9.41 -3.78 -39.84
CA ASN A 190 9.32 -4.78 -40.90
C ASN A 190 7.97 -5.49 -40.79
N GLU A 191 7.09 -5.25 -41.75
CA GLU A 191 5.73 -5.81 -41.82
C GLU A 191 5.75 -7.34 -42.03
N PHE A 192 6.88 -7.89 -42.46
CA PHE A 192 7.03 -9.32 -42.71
C PHE A 192 8.32 -9.82 -42.06
N ARG A 193 8.19 -10.47 -40.90
CA ARG A 193 9.27 -11.24 -40.25
C ARG A 193 9.71 -12.40 -41.13
N VAL A 194 10.40 -12.12 -42.23
CA VAL A 194 10.91 -13.13 -43.17
C VAL A 194 12.34 -12.78 -43.56
N PHE A 195 13.24 -13.74 -43.43
CA PHE A 195 14.62 -13.63 -43.91
C PHE A 195 14.61 -13.70 -45.44
N GLN A 196 15.21 -12.71 -46.11
CA GLN A 196 15.50 -12.80 -47.54
C GLN A 196 16.78 -13.63 -47.72
N TRP A 197 16.63 -14.75 -48.43
CA TRP A 197 17.73 -15.59 -48.87
C TRP A 197 18.25 -15.06 -50.20
N LYS A 198 19.57 -15.02 -50.36
CA LYS A 198 20.24 -14.76 -51.63
C LYS A 198 21.05 -15.98 -52.03
#